data_AF-A0A1F8LKM0-F1
#
_entry.id   AF-A0A1F8LKM0-F1
#
_cell.length_a   1.000
_cell.length_b   1.000
_cell.length_c   1.000
_cell.angle_alpha   90.00
_cell.angle_beta   90.00
_cell.angle_gamma   90.00
#
_symmetry.space_group_name_H-M   'P 1'
#
loop_
_entity.id
_entity.type
_entity.pdbx_description
1 polymer ?
#
loop_
_entity_poly.entity_id
_entity_poly.type
_entity_poly.pdbx_seq_one_letter_code
_entity_poly.pdbx_strand_id
1 'polypeptide(L)'
;MHEAGLIEAALDGALRRASAPAALELHISDPVRVGGEAARFHLELALRARGLGELPVELRIDPVDCPACAVAVVPDPAAPFCPGCGWPLPRRDGPGLEIRARRR
;
A
#
# COMPACT_ATOMS: atom_id res chain seq x y z
N MET A 1 -15.72 2.10 -3.92
CA MET A 1 -14.89 0.90 -4.09
C MET A 1 -14.18 0.66 -2.77
N HIS A 2 -14.40 -0.49 -2.12
CA HIS A 2 -13.88 -0.79 -0.79
C HIS A 2 -12.40 -1.18 -0.88
N GLU A 3 -11.55 -0.70 0.02
CA GLU A 3 -10.09 -0.93 0.03
C GLU A 3 -9.72 -2.41 -0.08
N ALA A 4 -10.48 -3.29 0.58
CA ALA A 4 -10.33 -4.74 0.48
C ALA A 4 -10.45 -5.28 -0.97
N GLY A 5 -11.38 -4.75 -1.78
CA GLY A 5 -11.57 -5.20 -3.16
C GLY A 5 -10.41 -4.82 -4.09
N LEU A 6 -9.75 -3.68 -3.83
CA LEU A 6 -8.54 -3.27 -4.55
C LEU A 6 -7.37 -4.20 -4.23
N ILE A 7 -7.23 -4.56 -2.95
CA ILE A 7 -6.17 -5.45 -2.47
C ILE A 7 -6.32 -6.86 -3.03
N GLU A 8 -7.54 -7.40 -3.05
CA GLU A 8 -7.80 -8.72 -3.65
C GLU A 8 -7.46 -8.73 -5.15
N ALA A 9 -7.90 -7.72 -5.90
CA ALA A 9 -7.60 -7.62 -7.32
C ALA A 9 -6.09 -7.49 -7.61
N ALA A 10 -5.38 -6.69 -6.80
CA ALA A 10 -3.94 -6.54 -6.89
C ALA A 10 -3.19 -7.84 -6.52
N LEU A 11 -3.63 -8.53 -5.46
CA LEU A 11 -3.08 -9.82 -5.03
C LEU A 11 -3.25 -10.89 -6.10
N ASP A 12 -4.45 -11.03 -6.66
CA ASP A 12 -4.70 -11.97 -7.75
C ASP A 12 -3.81 -11.66 -8.96
N GLY A 13 -3.61 -10.38 -9.27
CA GLY A 13 -2.67 -9.94 -10.29
C GLY A 13 -1.21 -10.33 -9.99
N ALA A 14 -0.78 -10.25 -8.73
CA ALA A 14 0.55 -10.64 -8.29
C ALA A 14 0.75 -12.16 -8.39
N LEU A 15 -0.21 -12.95 -7.88
CA LEU A 15 -0.14 -14.42 -7.87
C LEU A 15 -0.22 -15.02 -9.28
N ARG A 16 -1.01 -14.43 -10.19
CA ARG A 16 -1.01 -14.87 -11.61
C ARG A 16 0.35 -14.72 -12.28
N ARG A 17 1.18 -13.77 -11.84
CA ARG A 17 2.51 -13.51 -12.39
C ARG A 17 3.63 -14.32 -11.73
N ALA A 18 3.35 -14.98 -10.61
CA ALA A 18 4.30 -15.83 -9.89
C ALA A 18 3.58 -17.02 -9.24
N SER A 19 3.76 -18.21 -9.82
CA SER A 19 3.11 -19.45 -9.39
C SER A 19 3.55 -19.95 -8.00
N ALA A 20 4.70 -19.50 -7.50
CA ALA A 20 5.22 -19.84 -6.16
C ALA A 20 6.02 -18.64 -5.61
N PRO A 21 5.34 -17.58 -5.11
CA PRO A 21 6.02 -16.44 -4.52
C PRO A 21 6.76 -16.85 -3.24
N ALA A 22 7.94 -16.26 -3.03
CA ALA A 22 8.70 -16.42 -1.79
C ALA A 22 8.35 -15.36 -0.74
N ALA A 23 7.89 -14.20 -1.20
CA ALA A 23 7.37 -13.09 -0.42
C ALA A 23 6.47 -12.22 -1.32
N LEU A 24 5.70 -11.33 -0.71
CA LEU A 24 4.99 -10.25 -1.39
C LEU A 24 5.50 -8.90 -0.93
N GLU A 25 5.58 -7.95 -1.86
CA GLU A 25 5.77 -6.54 -1.58
C GLU A 25 4.43 -5.83 -1.79
N LEU A 26 3.94 -5.14 -0.75
CA LEU A 26 2.86 -4.18 -0.81
C LEU A 26 3.48 -2.78 -0.95
N HIS A 27 3.31 -2.16 -2.11
CA HIS A 27 3.82 -0.82 -2.38
C HIS A 27 2.67 0.18 -2.41
N ILE A 28 2.68 1.16 -1.51
CA ILE A 28 1.74 2.27 -1.48
C ILE A 28 2.40 3.49 -2.09
N SER A 29 1.87 3.93 -3.23
CA SER A 29 2.35 5.10 -3.97
C SER A 29 1.56 6.37 -3.62
N ASP A 30 0.35 6.25 -3.08
CA ASP A 30 -0.47 7.37 -2.59
C ASP A 30 -0.92 7.16 -1.14
N PRO A 31 -0.05 7.47 -0.15
CA PRO A 31 -0.37 7.32 1.27
C PRO A 31 -1.40 8.35 1.78
N VAL A 32 -1.77 9.35 0.97
CA VAL A 32 -2.86 10.29 1.32
C VAL A 32 -4.21 9.59 1.23
N ARG A 33 -4.32 8.53 0.41
CA ARG A 33 -5.56 7.79 0.18
C ARG A 33 -5.58 6.40 0.81
N VAL A 34 -4.42 5.79 0.98
CA VAL A 34 -4.29 4.38 1.38
C VAL A 34 -3.45 4.29 2.64
N GLY A 35 -4.01 3.67 3.69
CA GLY A 35 -3.30 3.47 4.95
C GLY A 35 -2.38 2.26 4.88
N GLY A 36 -1.10 2.44 5.23
CA GLY A 36 -0.11 1.35 5.31
C GLY A 36 -0.59 0.14 6.08
N GLU A 37 -0.99 0.36 7.33
CA GLU A 37 -1.41 -0.70 8.24
C GLU A 37 -2.75 -1.32 7.84
N ALA A 38 -3.72 -0.51 7.39
CA ALA A 38 -5.02 -1.01 6.93
C ALA A 38 -4.86 -1.90 5.68
N ALA A 39 -4.08 -1.44 4.69
CA ALA A 39 -3.82 -2.20 3.49
C ALA A 39 -3.04 -3.49 3.76
N ARG A 40 -2.04 -3.43 4.66
CA ARG A 40 -1.30 -4.60 5.11
C ARG A 40 -2.22 -5.62 5.79
N PHE A 41 -3.06 -5.17 6.72
CA PHE A 41 -4.01 -6.02 7.43
C PHE A 41 -4.96 -6.74 6.46
N HIS A 42 -5.53 -6.02 5.50
CA HIS A 42 -6.40 -6.61 4.49
C HIS A 42 -5.67 -7.60 3.59
N LEU A 43 -4.41 -7.34 3.22
CA LEU A 43 -3.60 -8.27 2.45
C LEU A 43 -3.32 -9.56 3.25
N GLU A 44 -2.93 -9.45 4.51
CA GLU A 44 -2.68 -10.61 5.37
C GLU A 44 -3.96 -11.45 5.56
N LEU A 45 -5.12 -10.82 5.70
CA LEU A 45 -6.41 -11.53 5.76
C LEU A 45 -6.70 -12.28 4.45
N ALA A 46 -6.48 -11.62 3.30
CA ALA A 46 -6.66 -12.20 1.98
C ALA A 46 -5.71 -13.38 1.71
N LEU A 47 -4.49 -13.35 2.27
CA LEU A 47 -3.52 -14.44 2.21
C LEU A 47 -3.94 -15.64 3.07
N ARG A 48 -4.39 -15.40 4.31
CA ARG A 48 -4.88 -16.45 5.21
C ARG A 48 -6.07 -17.19 4.60
N ALA A 49 -7.01 -16.46 4.00
CA ALA A 49 -8.17 -17.04 3.31
C ALA A 49 -7.79 -17.98 2.14
N ARG A 50 -6.58 -17.80 1.57
CA ARG A 50 -6.05 -18.60 0.45
C ARG A 50 -5.05 -19.68 0.91
N GLY A 51 -4.84 -19.87 2.22
CA GLY A 51 -3.84 -20.80 2.74
C GLY A 51 -2.39 -20.34 2.58
N LEU A 52 -2.17 -19.04 2.33
CA LEU A 52 -0.85 -18.42 2.12
C LEU A 52 -0.45 -17.51 3.30
N GLY A 53 -1.04 -17.72 4.48
CA GLY A 53 -0.86 -16.82 5.64
C GLY A 53 0.58 -16.70 6.15
N GLU A 54 1.44 -17.67 5.85
CA GLU A 54 2.86 -17.67 6.23
C GLU A 54 3.77 -16.94 5.22
N LEU A 55 3.21 -16.46 4.10
CA LEU A 55 3.98 -15.77 3.08
C LEU A 55 4.43 -14.39 3.62
N PRO A 56 5.74 -14.10 3.70
CA PRO A 56 6.20 -12.81 4.20
C PRO A 56 5.67 -11.65 3.35
N VAL A 57 5.25 -10.57 4.03
CA VAL A 57 4.79 -9.33 3.40
C VAL A 57 5.73 -8.20 3.80
N GLU A 58 6.34 -7.58 2.79
CA GLU A 58 7.11 -6.35 2.93
C GLU A 58 6.22 -5.16 2.56
N LEU A 59 6.14 -4.17 3.46
CA LEU A 59 5.41 -2.92 3.23
C LEU A 59 6.39 -1.82 2.84
N ARG A 60 6.16 -1.22 1.67
CA ARG A 60 6.87 -0.02 1.21
C ARG A 60 5.85 1.10 0.99
N ILE A 61 6.11 2.26 1.57
CA ILE A 61 5.28 3.45 1.39
C ILE A 61 6.16 4.56 0.83
N ASP A 62 5.77 5.14 -0.31
CA ASP A 62 6.46 6.31 -0.83
C ASP A 62 6.03 7.55 -0.05
N PRO A 63 6.97 8.37 0.46
CA PRO A 63 6.62 9.62 1.10
C PRO A 63 6.07 10.62 0.07
N VAL A 64 5.31 11.59 0.55
CA VAL A 64 4.79 12.73 -0.21
C VAL A 64 5.51 13.99 0.23
N ASP A 65 6.06 14.73 -0.72
CA ASP A 65 6.68 16.02 -0.45
C ASP A 65 5.60 17.10 -0.28
N CYS A 66 5.65 17.82 0.83
CA CYS A 66 4.75 18.94 1.06
C CYS A 66 5.09 20.09 0.08
N PRO A 67 4.14 20.57 -0.74
CA PRO A 67 4.41 21.64 -1.70
C PRO A 67 4.67 23.00 -1.03
N ALA A 68 4.28 23.17 0.23
CA ALA A 68 4.44 24.43 0.96
C ALA A 68 5.76 24.52 1.73
N CYS A 69 6.20 23.44 2.38
CA CYS A 69 7.40 23.45 3.22
C CYS A 69 8.48 22.43 2.81
N ALA A 70 8.28 21.71 1.70
CA ALA A 70 9.20 20.70 1.14
C ALA A 70 9.54 19.52 2.07
N VAL A 71 8.83 19.34 3.18
CA VAL A 71 9.03 18.17 4.06
C VAL A 71 8.40 16.92 3.43
N ALA A 72 9.20 15.86 3.31
CA ALA A 72 8.76 14.53 2.91
C ALA A 72 8.04 13.84 4.07
N VAL A 73 6.79 13.43 3.87
CA VAL A 73 5.95 12.85 4.93
C VAL A 73 5.17 11.63 4.46
N VAL A 74 4.96 10.68 5.36
CA VAL A 74 3.97 9.61 5.18
C VAL A 74 2.77 9.99 6.05
N PRO A 75 1.70 10.56 5.47
CA PRO A 75 0.56 11.02 6.26
C PRO A 75 -0.27 9.87 6.80
N ASP A 76 -1.02 10.17 7.86
CA ASP A 76 -2.20 9.39 8.21
C ASP A 76 -3.31 9.74 7.20
N PRO A 77 -3.90 8.77 6.47
CA PRO A 77 -5.01 9.03 5.56
C PRO A 77 -6.23 9.70 6.23
N ALA A 78 -6.42 9.50 7.54
CA ALA A 78 -7.47 10.16 8.32
C ALA A 78 -7.20 11.67 8.52
N ALA A 79 -5.93 12.09 8.40
CA ALA A 79 -5.48 13.46 8.52
C ALA A 79 -4.48 13.80 7.40
N PRO A 80 -4.95 14.03 6.15
CA PRO A 80 -4.12 14.21 4.95
C PRO A 80 -3.43 15.58 4.88
N PHE A 81 -2.81 16.02 5.96
CA PHE A 81 -2.14 17.31 6.11
C PHE A 81 -0.68 17.12 6.48
N CYS A 82 0.15 18.08 6.09
CA CYS A 82 1.55 18.10 6.45
C CYS A 82 1.69 18.34 7.97
N PRO A 83 2.36 17.45 8.74
CA PRO A 83 2.59 17.65 10.17
C PRO A 83 3.48 18.87 10.48
N GLY A 84 4.27 19.35 9.51
CA GLY A 84 5.17 20.49 9.72
C GLY A 84 4.48 21.86 9.59
N CYS A 85 3.57 22.03 8.62
CA CYS A 85 2.97 23.33 8.32
C CYS A 85 1.44 23.32 8.20
N GLY A 86 0.78 22.17 8.35
CA GLY A 86 -0.66 22.02 8.24
C GLY A 86 -1.21 22.08 6.80
N TRP A 87 -0.35 22.23 5.79
CA TRP A 87 -0.78 22.31 4.39
C TRP A 87 -1.38 20.97 3.90
N PRO A 88 -2.49 20.96 3.15
CA PRO A 88 -3.07 19.72 2.61
C PRO A 88 -2.10 19.04 1.64
N LEU A 89 -1.90 17.73 1.79
CA LEU A 89 -0.94 16.99 0.98
C LEU A 89 -1.55 16.58 -0.37
N PRO A 90 -0.76 16.67 -1.47
CA PRO A 90 -1.24 16.30 -2.79
C PRO A 90 -1.42 14.78 -2.90
N ARG A 91 -2.45 14.37 -3.63
CA ARG A 91 -2.65 12.98 -4.05
C ARG A 91 -1.76 12.65 -5.24
N ARG A 92 -1.47 11.37 -5.45
CA ARG A 92 -0.79 10.91 -6.65
C ARG A 92 -1.79 10.30 -7.63
N ASP A 93 -1.55 10.51 -8.91
CA ASP A 93 -2.36 9.89 -9.96
C ASP A 93 -2.08 8.38 -10.03
N GLY A 94 -3.10 7.60 -10.39
CA GLY A 94 -3.00 6.14 -10.56
C GLY A 94 -3.62 5.30 -9.44
N PRO A 95 -3.26 4.00 -9.35
CA PRO A 95 -3.94 3.03 -8.48
C PRO A 95 -3.69 3.19 -6.98
N GLY A 96 -2.75 4.05 -6.55
CA GLY A 96 -2.44 4.34 -5.14
C GLY A 96 -1.75 3.21 -4.37
N LEU A 97 -1.93 1.95 -4.79
CA LEU A 97 -1.23 0.77 -4.28
C LEU A 97 -0.95 -0.26 -5.37
N GLU A 98 0.08 -1.07 -5.17
CA GLU A 98 0.45 -2.22 -5.99
C GLU A 98 0.90 -3.39 -5.10
N ILE A 99 0.68 -4.63 -5.56
CA ILE A 99 1.21 -5.84 -4.92
C ILE A 99 2.10 -6.55 -5.93
N ARG A 100 3.32 -6.90 -5.50
CA ARG A 100 4.31 -7.58 -6.33
C ARG A 100 4.77 -8.86 -5.67
N ALA A 101 4.79 -9.95 -6.43
CA ALA A 101 5.37 -11.19 -5.97
C ALA A 101 6.89 -11.18 -6.15
N ARG A 102 7.62 -11.52 -5.09
CA ARG A 102 9.07 -11.70 -5.10
C ARG A 102 9.40 -13.18 -5.27
N ARG A 103 10.36 -13.47 -6.16
CA ARG A 103 10.92 -14.82 -6.35
C ARG A 103 12.23 -14.91 -5.55
N ARG A 104 12.61 -16.13 -5.17
CA ARG A 104 13.94 -16.40 -4.58
C ARG A 104 15.05 -16.10 -5.59
#